data_AF-A0A8S9I2S1-F1
#
_entry.id   AF-A0A8S9I2S1-F1
#
_cell.length_a   1.000
_cell.length_b   1.000
_cell.length_c   1.000
_cell.angle_alpha   90.00
_cell.angle_beta   90.00
_cell.angle_gamma   90.00
#
_symmetry.space_group_name_H-M   'P 1'
#
loop_
_entity.id
_entity.type
_entity.pdbx_description
1 polymer ?
#
loop_
_entity_poly.entity_id
_entity_poly.type
_entity_poly.pdbx_seq_one_letter_code
_entity_poly.pdbx_strand_id
1 'polypeptide(L)' 'MSLFTFNEFRAQWKDINVASIDNTMNNVEWTIAEMLNNPEILEKATNELDMVVGKDRLVQRLVQESDIPQLNYIKACS' A
#
# COMPACT_ATOMS: atom_id res chain seq x y z
N MET A 1 -8.04 -36.83 9.94
CA MET A 1 -7.31 -35.61 9.54
C MET A 1 -8.17 -34.44 10.01
N SER A 2 -7.96 -33.95 11.23
CA SER A 2 -8.78 -32.84 11.75
C SER A 2 -8.31 -31.54 11.10
N LEU A 3 -9.22 -30.87 10.37
CA LEU A 3 -9.11 -29.44 10.14
C LEU A 3 -8.91 -28.76 11.51
N PHE A 4 -8.01 -27.77 11.55
CA PHE A 4 -7.64 -27.01 12.75
C PHE A 4 -8.80 -26.76 13.72
N THR A 5 -8.52 -26.94 15.02
CA THR A 5 -9.42 -26.48 16.07
C THR A 5 -9.53 -24.95 16.02
N PHE A 6 -10.65 -24.40 16.51
CA PHE A 6 -10.88 -22.95 16.48
C PHE A 6 -9.77 -22.14 17.18
N ASN A 7 -9.15 -22.70 18.22
CA ASN A 7 -8.04 -22.07 18.92
C ASN A 7 -6.75 -22.06 18.09
N GLU A 8 -6.44 -23.15 17.38
CA GLU A 8 -5.30 -23.22 16.47
C GLU A 8 -5.47 -22.26 15.28
N PHE A 9 -6.68 -22.19 14.73
CA PHE A 9 -7.01 -21.22 13.69
C PHE A 9 -6.82 -19.77 14.18
N ARG A 10 -7.33 -19.45 15.39
CA ARG A 10 -7.17 -18.12 15.98
C ARG A 10 -5.71 -17.77 16.22
N ALA A 11 -4.90 -18.73 16.66
CA ALA A 11 -3.47 -18.54 16.86
C ALA A 11 -2.76 -18.24 15.53
N GLN A 12 -2.95 -19.09 14.51
CA GLN A 12 -2.36 -18.87 13.18
C GLN A 12 -2.78 -17.54 12.55
N TRP A 13 -4.06 -17.19 12.64
CA TRP A 13 -4.56 -15.93 12.12
C TRP A 13 -3.86 -14.72 12.76
N LYS A 14 -3.63 -14.74 14.07
CA LYS A 14 -2.92 -13.67 14.77
C LYS A 14 -1.48 -13.55 14.28
N ASP A 15 -0.78 -14.66 14.17
CA ASP A 15 0.63 -14.67 13.75
C ASP A 15 0.78 -14.12 12.33
N ILE A 16 -0.12 -14.52 11.41
CA ILE A 16 -0.15 -14.00 10.04
C ILE A 16 -0.43 -12.50 10.01
N ASN A 17 -1.39 -12.01 10.81
CA ASN A 17 -1.71 -10.58 10.84
C ASN A 17 -0.54 -9.75 11.34
N VAL A 18 0.09 -10.14 12.45
CA VAL A 18 1.23 -9.40 13.01
C VAL A 18 2.40 -9.39 12.02
N ALA A 19 2.76 -10.55 11.47
CA ALA A 19 3.85 -10.66 10.51
C ALA A 19 3.59 -9.88 9.21
N SER A 20 2.32 -9.79 8.77
CA SER A 20 1.95 -9.03 7.57
C SER A 20 1.93 -7.52 7.84
N ILE A 21 1.40 -7.07 8.98
CA ILE A 21 1.26 -5.65 9.28
C ILE A 21 2.62 -5.00 9.55
N ASP A 22 3.44 -5.59 10.43
CA ASP A 22 4.71 -4.98 10.85
C ASP A 22 5.65 -4.74 9.67
N ASN A 23 5.73 -5.69 8.73
CA ASN A 23 6.59 -5.56 7.56
C ASN A 23 6.07 -4.56 6.52
N THR A 24 4.75 -4.52 6.31
CA THR A 24 4.16 -3.63 5.30
C THR A 24 4.12 -2.18 5.79
N MET A 25 3.84 -1.95 7.08
CA MET A 25 3.84 -0.60 7.66
C MET A 25 5.23 0.03 7.66
N ASN A 26 6.27 -0.71 8.05
CA ASN A 26 7.64 -0.18 8.06
C ASN A 26 8.10 0.22 6.64
N ASN A 27 7.81 -0.60 5.62
CA ASN A 27 8.16 -0.26 4.25
C ASN A 27 7.45 0.99 3.76
N VAL A 28 6.14 1.13 4.04
CA VAL A 28 5.38 2.32 3.65
C VAL A 28 5.92 3.58 4.32
N GLU A 29 6.25 3.52 5.61
CA GLU A 29 6.82 4.65 6.35
C GLU A 29 8.14 5.12 5.75
N TRP A 30 9.06 4.18 5.44
CA TRP A 30 10.34 4.51 4.81
C TRP A 30 10.18 5.04 3.39
N THR A 31 9.31 4.44 2.59
CA THR A 31 9.02 4.92 1.23
C THR A 31 8.47 6.35 1.27
N ILE A 32 7.54 6.67 2.17
CA ILE A 32 7.02 8.03 2.31
C ILE A 32 8.11 8.98 2.81
N ALA A 33 8.93 8.57 3.79
CA ALA A 33 10.05 9.38 4.27
C ALA A 33 11.07 9.69 3.15
N GLU A 34 11.39 8.71 2.32
CA GLU A 34 12.31 8.86 1.19
C GLU A 34 11.74 9.77 0.10
N MET A 35 10.43 9.66 -0.18
CA MET A 35 9.73 10.58 -1.09
C MET A 35 9.73 12.01 -0.56
N LEU A 36 9.50 12.22 0.73
CA LEU A 36 9.53 13.55 1.35
C LEU A 36 10.94 14.17 1.31
N ASN A 37 11.99 13.36 1.43
CA ASN A 37 13.37 13.80 1.31
C ASN A 37 13.79 14.10 -0.14
N ASN A 38 13.15 13.47 -1.13
CA ASN A 38 13.44 13.63 -2.56
C ASN A 38 12.24 14.21 -3.31
N PRO A 39 12.13 15.55 -3.40
CA PRO A 39 10.96 16.20 -3.99
C PRO A 39 10.69 15.81 -5.45
N GLU A 40 11.72 15.43 -6.22
CA GLU A 40 11.56 14.91 -7.59
C GLU A 40 10.80 13.58 -7.65
N ILE A 41 11.05 12.67 -6.69
CA ILE A 41 10.36 11.38 -6.59
C ILE A 41 8.90 11.62 -6.21
N LEU A 42 8.68 12.48 -5.22
CA LEU A 42 7.34 12.85 -4.78
C LEU A 42 6.53 13.52 -5.91
N GLU A 43 7.16 14.41 -6.67
CA GLU A 43 6.52 15.08 -7.81
C GLU A 43 6.12 14.06 -8.90
N LYS A 44 7.00 13.12 -9.25
CA LYS A 44 6.69 12.07 -10.23
C LYS A 44 5.56 11.14 -9.76
N ALA A 45 5.56 10.75 -8.48
CA ALA A 45 4.50 9.93 -7.89
C ALA A 45 3.15 10.68 -7.89
N THR A 46 3.16 11.98 -7.56
CA THR A 46 1.97 12.83 -7.58
C THR A 46 1.45 13.03 -8.99
N ASN A 47 2.34 13.23 -9.97
CA ASN A 47 1.97 13.33 -11.37
C ASN A 47 1.35 12.02 -11.90
N GLU A 48 1.85 10.86 -11.49
CA GLU A 48 1.24 9.57 -11.83
C GLU A 48 -0.18 9.46 -11.27
N LEU A 49 -0.38 9.83 -9.99
CA LEU A 49 -1.71 9.88 -9.39
C LEU A 49 -2.65 10.81 -10.14
N ASP A 50 -2.17 11.99 -10.50
CA ASP A 50 -2.94 12.97 -11.27
C ASP A 50 -3.33 12.46 -12.66
N MET A 51 -2.49 11.63 -13.30
CA MET A 51 -2.76 11.05 -14.62
C MET A 51 -3.72 9.86 -14.55
N VAL A 52 -3.52 8.95 -13.59
CA VAL A 52 -4.29 7.69 -13.48
C VAL A 52 -5.64 7.94 -12.80
N VAL A 53 -5.63 8.71 -11.72
CA VAL A 53 -6.82 8.96 -10.90
C VAL A 53 -7.52 10.22 -11.36
N GLY A 54 -6.79 11.28 -11.74
CA GLY A 54 -7.34 12.56 -12.22
C GLY A 54 -7.43 13.63 -11.13
N LYS A 55 -6.97 14.87 -11.43
CA LYS A 55 -7.04 16.03 -10.49
C LYS A 55 -8.45 16.38 -10.02
N ASP A 56 -9.44 16.30 -10.92
CA ASP A 56 -10.86 16.56 -10.59
C ASP A 56 -11.56 15.35 -9.92
N ARG A 57 -10.91 14.18 -9.94
CA ARG A 57 -11.45 12.92 -9.41
C ARG A 57 -11.00 12.64 -7.96
N LEU A 58 -9.84 13.15 -7.54
CA LEU A 58 -9.40 13.08 -6.13
C LEU A 58 -10.37 13.76 -5.15
N VAL A 59 -11.21 14.69 -5.63
CA VAL A 59 -12.23 15.39 -4.83
C VAL A 59 -13.53 14.58 -4.67
N GLN A 60 -13.80 13.60 -5.54
CA GLN A 60 -15.04 12.80 -5.51
C GLN A 60 -14.83 11.32 -5.18
N ARG A 61 -13.61 10.77 -5.30
CA ARG A 61 -13.31 9.35 -5.05
C ARG A 61 -11.83 9.10 -4.76
N LEU A 62 -11.57 8.34 -3.70
CA LEU A 62 -10.23 7.85 -3.34
C LEU A 62 -9.72 6.81 -4.35
N VAL A 63 -8.41 6.58 -4.39
CA VAL A 63 -7.76 5.49 -5.15
C VAL A 63 -8.50 4.18 -4.90
N GLN A 64 -8.84 3.45 -5.97
CA GLN A 64 -9.44 2.12 -5.85
C GLN A 64 -8.45 1.01 -6.20
N GLU A 65 -8.75 -0.21 -5.77
CA GLU A 65 -7.95 -1.40 -6.11
C GLU A 65 -7.78 -1.59 -7.62
N SER A 66 -8.76 -1.16 -8.43
CA SER A 66 -8.70 -1.17 -9.89
C SER A 66 -7.62 -0.26 -10.49
N ASP A 67 -7.18 0.74 -9.73
CA ASP A 67 -6.24 1.76 -10.18
C ASP A 67 -4.79 1.34 -9.89
N ILE A 68 -4.57 0.48 -8.88
CA ILE A 68 -3.25 -0.04 -8.46
C ILE A 68 -2.44 -0.66 -9.60
N PRO A 69 -3.02 -1.44 -10.55
CA PRO A 69 -2.26 -1.95 -11.68
C PRO A 69 -1.62 -0.87 -12.55
N GLN A 70 -2.19 0.34 -12.58
CA GLN A 70 -1.75 1.46 -13.41
C GLN A 70 -0.76 2.40 -12.69
N LEU A 71 -0.66 2.33 -11.36
CA LEU A 71 0.26 3.14 -10.54
C LEU A 71 1.69 2.53 -10.51
N ASN A 72 2.34 2.48 -11.67
CA ASN A 72 3.62 1.79 -11.85
C ASN A 72 4.80 2.47 -11.16
N TYR A 73 4.83 3.80 -11.15
CA TYR A 73 5.86 4.58 -10.50
C TYR A 73 5.76 4.45 -8.98
N ILE A 74 4.55 4.57 -8.42
CA ILE A 74 4.32 4.37 -6.98
C ILE A 74 4.70 2.95 -6.55
N LYS A 75 4.35 1.94 -7.34
CA LYS A 75 4.78 0.55 -7.10
C LYS A 75 6.29 0.36 -7.15
N ALA A 76 7.01 1.18 -7.92
CA ALA A 76 8.47 1.11 -8.03
C ALA A 76 9.21 1.84 -6.89
N CYS A 77 8.51 2.68 -6.13
CA CYS A 77 9.07 3.38 -4.97
C CYS A 77 8.95 2.57 -3.66
N SER A 78 8.15 1.51 -3.65
CA SER A 78 8.06 0.50 -2.59
C SER A 78 9.10 -0.61 -2.79
#